data_AF-A0AA88DG48-F1
#
_entry.id   AF-A0AA88DG48-F1
#
_cell.length_a   1.000
_cell.length_b   1.000
_cell.length_c   1.000
_cell.angle_alpha   90.00
_cell.angle_beta   90.00
_cell.angle_gamma   90.00
#
_symmetry.space_group_name_H-M   'P 1'
#
loop_
_entity.id
_entity.type
_entity.pdbx_description
1 polymer ?
#
loop_
_entity_poly.entity_id
_entity_poly.type
_entity_poly.pdbx_seq_one_letter_code
_entity_poly.pdbx_strand_id
1 'polypeptide(L)'
;MDSLRHNRLRPDLGPDQVRFGLDGSGKCQSGDCDGRLECQANCRAPNTLAQYSINQTSYDVFYISVVEGFNIPMQFSSAGWSAMSLNCVEESKCAGDVNGVYPMELRDPEGCNNPCTVFGNSQFCCTSGMSICQPIDELFEVF
;
A
#
# COMPACT_ATOMS: atom_id res chain seq x y z
N MET A 1 11.31 -8.20 -5.41
CA MET A 1 10.33 -7.67 -4.47
C MET A 1 9.00 -7.64 -5.19
N ASP A 2 8.13 -8.54 -4.81
CA ASP A 2 6.75 -8.62 -5.28
C ASP A 2 5.83 -7.87 -4.30
N SER A 3 4.61 -7.56 -4.74
CA SER A 3 3.64 -6.84 -3.92
C SER A 3 2.24 -7.40 -4.05
N LEU A 4 1.60 -7.69 -2.92
CA LEU A 4 0.17 -7.88 -2.83
C LEU A 4 -0.49 -6.53 -2.56
N ARG A 5 -1.62 -6.32 -3.23
CA ARG A 5 -2.36 -5.07 -3.20
C ARG A 5 -3.81 -5.37 -2.90
N HIS A 6 -4.42 -4.59 -2.01
CA HIS A 6 -5.84 -4.65 -1.76
C HIS A 6 -6.44 -3.30 -2.11
N ASN A 7 -7.27 -3.29 -3.15
CA ASN A 7 -7.83 -2.06 -3.69
C ASN A 7 -9.26 -1.88 -3.18
N ARG A 8 -9.65 -0.64 -2.88
CA ARG A 8 -11.04 -0.34 -2.55
C ARG A 8 -11.83 -0.20 -3.84
N LEU A 9 -12.81 -1.09 -4.00
CA LEU A 9 -13.74 -1.06 -5.12
C LEU A 9 -14.80 0.03 -4.92
N ARG A 10 -15.11 0.74 -6.01
CA ARG A 10 -16.19 1.73 -6.14
C ARG A 10 -17.56 1.22 -5.60
N PRO A 11 -18.10 1.75 -4.49
CA PRO A 11 -19.42 1.42 -3.94
C PRO A 11 -20.57 2.16 -4.64
N ASP A 12 -20.29 3.18 -5.44
CA ASP A 12 -21.24 4.00 -6.20
C ASP A 12 -21.83 3.30 -7.43
N LEU A 13 -21.41 2.07 -7.73
CA LEU A 13 -21.99 1.26 -8.78
C LEU A 13 -23.35 0.72 -8.30
N GLY A 14 -24.41 1.07 -9.03
CA GLY A 14 -25.77 0.57 -8.76
C GLY A 14 -25.86 -0.95 -8.83
N PRO A 15 -26.95 -1.56 -8.35
CA PRO A 15 -27.10 -3.02 -8.24
C PRO A 15 -26.93 -3.80 -9.56
N ASP A 16 -27.07 -3.12 -10.72
CA ASP A 16 -26.94 -3.72 -12.05
C ASP A 16 -25.59 -3.43 -12.74
N GLN A 17 -24.61 -2.81 -12.05
CA GLN A 17 -23.32 -2.46 -12.63
C GLN A 17 -22.20 -3.41 -12.22
N VAL A 18 -21.56 -4.01 -13.23
CA VAL A 18 -20.40 -4.89 -13.05
C VAL A 18 -19.15 -4.02 -12.79
N ARG A 19 -18.47 -4.26 -11.66
CA ARG A 19 -17.28 -3.50 -11.23
C ARG A 19 -16.06 -3.70 -12.13
N PHE A 20 -15.93 -4.91 -12.66
CA PHE A 20 -14.94 -5.28 -13.67
C PHE A 20 -15.61 -6.14 -14.75
N GLY A 21 -15.51 -5.74 -16.01
CA GLY A 21 -15.97 -6.51 -17.16
C GLY A 21 -15.33 -7.90 -17.22
N LEU A 22 -15.90 -8.78 -18.05
CA LEU A 22 -15.38 -10.13 -18.26
C LEU A 22 -13.95 -10.15 -18.82
N ASP A 23 -13.53 -9.04 -19.44
CA ASP A 23 -12.18 -8.80 -19.93
C ASP A 23 -11.23 -8.28 -18.83
N GLY A 24 -11.69 -8.16 -17.60
CA GLY A 24 -10.93 -7.64 -16.46
C GLY A 24 -10.78 -6.12 -16.45
N SER A 25 -11.53 -5.38 -17.28
CA SER A 25 -11.51 -3.91 -17.30
C SER A 25 -12.48 -3.31 -16.27
N GLY A 26 -12.09 -2.25 -15.55
CA GLY A 26 -12.91 -1.65 -14.50
C GLY A 26 -12.27 -0.40 -13.91
N LYS A 27 -12.68 -0.01 -12.70
CA LYS A 27 -12.08 1.14 -11.99
C LYS A 27 -12.19 1.02 -10.47
N CYS A 28 -11.10 1.31 -9.78
CA CYS A 28 -11.04 1.39 -8.33
C CYS A 28 -11.17 2.83 -7.83
N GLN A 29 -11.54 2.97 -6.54
CA GLN A 29 -11.53 4.26 -5.84
C GLN A 29 -10.11 4.66 -5.45
N SER A 30 -9.40 3.75 -4.80
CA SER A 30 -7.97 3.82 -4.46
C SER A 30 -7.23 2.59 -4.96
N GLY A 31 -5.93 2.74 -5.23
CA GLY A 31 -5.11 1.64 -5.76
C GLY A 31 -5.46 1.23 -7.20
N ASP A 32 -6.06 2.10 -8.01
CA ASP A 32 -6.42 1.76 -9.40
C ASP A 32 -5.18 1.45 -10.26
N CYS A 33 -5.22 0.35 -10.99
CA CYS A 33 -4.12 -0.18 -11.80
C CYS A 33 -4.39 0.03 -13.30
N ASP A 34 -4.60 1.28 -13.73
CA ASP A 34 -5.04 1.62 -15.09
C ASP A 34 -6.34 0.92 -15.50
N GLY A 35 -7.26 0.81 -14.55
CA GLY A 35 -8.55 0.16 -14.74
C GLY A 35 -8.49 -1.34 -15.04
N ARG A 36 -7.46 -2.04 -14.55
CA ARG A 36 -7.33 -3.50 -14.70
C ARG A 36 -7.49 -4.25 -13.39
N LEU A 37 -8.16 -5.39 -13.46
CA LEU A 37 -8.24 -6.34 -12.34
C LEU A 37 -6.87 -7.00 -12.08
N GLU A 38 -6.19 -7.40 -13.16
CA GLU A 38 -4.82 -7.91 -13.11
C GLU A 38 -3.83 -6.76 -13.35
N CYS A 39 -3.28 -6.23 -12.26
CA CYS A 39 -2.36 -5.10 -12.30
C CYS A 39 -1.03 -5.52 -12.96
N GLN A 40 -0.63 -4.83 -14.02
CA GLN A 40 0.66 -5.02 -14.71
C GLN A 40 1.68 -3.91 -14.41
N ALA A 41 1.22 -2.83 -13.77
CA ALA A 41 1.99 -1.64 -13.47
C ALA A 41 1.72 -1.17 -12.03
N ASN A 42 2.47 -0.14 -11.62
CA ASN A 42 2.21 0.55 -10.36
C ASN A 42 0.82 1.17 -10.39
N CYS A 43 0.12 1.05 -9.28
CA CYS A 43 -1.24 1.54 -9.12
C CYS A 43 -1.23 2.95 -8.52
N ARG A 44 -2.30 3.69 -8.74
CA ARG A 44 -2.45 5.05 -8.19
C ARG A 44 -2.47 5.03 -6.66
N ALA A 45 -1.66 5.89 -6.04
CA ALA A 45 -1.78 6.24 -4.64
C ALA A 45 -3.16 6.88 -4.32
N PRO A 46 -3.66 6.75 -3.07
CA PRO A 46 -3.04 6.03 -1.96
C PRO A 46 -3.22 4.50 -2.06
N ASN A 47 -2.19 3.73 -1.71
CA ASN A 47 -2.20 2.26 -1.80
C ASN A 47 -1.29 1.60 -0.75
N THR A 48 -1.88 0.97 0.27
CA THR A 48 -1.15 0.16 1.25
C THR A 48 -0.66 -1.13 0.59
N LEU A 49 0.65 -1.40 0.63
CA LEU A 49 1.25 -2.57 -0.04
C LEU A 49 1.75 -3.60 0.97
N ALA A 50 1.42 -4.88 0.77
CA ALA A 50 2.18 -5.97 1.36
C ALA A 50 3.31 -6.32 0.41
N GLN A 51 4.55 -6.00 0.78
CA GLN A 51 5.73 -6.32 -0.03
C GLN A 51 6.38 -7.59 0.49
N TYR A 52 6.89 -8.41 -0.43
CA TYR A 52 7.59 -9.63 -0.07
C TYR A 52 8.65 -10.02 -1.09
N SER A 53 9.62 -10.80 -0.63
CA SER A 53 10.61 -11.49 -1.44
C SER A 53 10.81 -12.86 -0.82
N ILE A 54 10.34 -13.89 -1.51
CA ILE A 54 10.44 -15.29 -1.08
C ILE A 54 11.68 -15.92 -1.73
N ASN A 55 12.25 -16.94 -1.09
CA ASN A 55 13.42 -17.69 -1.55
C ASN A 55 14.65 -16.79 -1.79
N GLN A 56 14.88 -15.80 -0.93
CA GLN A 56 16.18 -15.12 -0.95
C GLN A 56 17.25 -16.08 -0.43
N THR A 57 18.52 -15.76 -0.64
CA THR A 57 19.67 -16.65 -0.41
C THR A 57 19.66 -17.38 0.94
N SER A 58 19.05 -16.82 1.98
CA SER A 58 18.93 -17.47 3.29
C SER A 58 17.68 -17.11 4.12
N TYR A 59 16.74 -16.32 3.60
CA TYR A 59 15.56 -15.87 4.33
C TYR A 59 14.47 -15.40 3.36
N ASP A 60 13.24 -15.33 3.86
CA ASP A 60 12.17 -14.58 3.21
C ASP A 60 12.09 -13.19 3.86
N VAL A 61 11.73 -12.17 3.09
CA VAL A 61 11.44 -10.84 3.61
C VAL A 61 10.01 -10.51 3.30
N PHE A 62 9.28 -10.00 4.29
CA PHE A 62 7.98 -9.40 4.07
C PHE A 62 7.73 -8.25 5.02
N TYR A 63 7.02 -7.24 4.55
CA TYR A 63 6.60 -6.08 5.35
C TYR A 63 5.44 -5.37 4.68
N ILE A 64 4.67 -4.61 5.45
CA ILE A 64 3.72 -3.65 4.91
C ILE A 64 4.46 -2.34 4.63
N SER A 65 4.14 -1.71 3.50
CA SER A 65 4.69 -0.43 3.08
C SER A 65 3.58 0.56 2.81
N VAL A 66 3.77 1.77 3.31
CA VAL A 66 2.95 2.96 3.07
C VAL A 66 3.71 4.00 2.24
N VAL A 67 4.78 3.56 1.55
CA VAL A 67 5.53 4.44 0.63
C VAL A 67 4.62 4.94 -0.48
N GLU A 68 3.59 4.21 -0.90
CA GLU A 68 2.58 4.64 -1.88
C GLU A 68 1.30 5.21 -1.22
N GLY A 69 1.39 5.62 0.04
CA GLY A 69 0.25 6.05 0.85
C GLY A 69 -0.48 4.91 1.55
N PHE A 70 -1.57 5.24 2.23
CA PHE A 70 -2.38 4.32 3.02
C PHE A 70 -3.86 4.44 2.68
N ASN A 71 -4.52 3.34 2.35
CA ASN A 71 -5.95 3.33 1.98
C ASN A 71 -6.76 2.28 2.78
N ILE A 72 -6.15 1.13 3.08
CA ILE A 72 -6.78 0.01 3.76
C ILE A 72 -5.84 -0.50 4.87
N PRO A 73 -6.34 -0.69 6.10
CA PRO A 73 -5.64 -1.40 7.17
C PRO A 73 -5.24 -2.81 6.73
N MET A 74 -4.00 -3.19 6.95
CA MET A 74 -3.46 -4.46 6.51
C MET A 74 -2.68 -5.15 7.64
N GLN A 75 -2.79 -6.47 7.67
CA GLN A 75 -1.95 -7.35 8.47
C GLN A 75 -1.42 -8.43 7.52
N PHE A 76 -0.11 -8.66 7.57
CA PHE A 76 0.56 -9.63 6.73
C PHE A 76 1.44 -10.52 7.61
N SER A 77 1.12 -11.82 7.62
CA SER A 77 1.77 -12.80 8.48
C SER A 77 2.06 -14.08 7.71
N SER A 78 3.08 -14.80 8.16
CA SER A 78 3.36 -16.14 7.65
C SER A 78 2.30 -17.13 8.13
N ALA A 79 1.78 -17.97 7.23
CA ALA A 79 0.92 -19.09 7.60
C ALA A 79 1.81 -20.14 8.29
N GLY A 80 1.82 -20.14 9.63
CA GLY A 80 2.80 -20.79 10.49
C GLY A 80 2.87 -22.32 10.42
N TRP A 81 3.35 -22.89 9.31
CA TRP A 81 3.58 -24.33 9.15
C TRP A 81 5.04 -24.75 9.37
N SER A 82 5.87 -23.91 10.00
CA SER A 82 7.19 -24.37 10.43
C SER A 82 7.05 -25.28 11.65
N ALA A 83 7.11 -26.59 11.42
CA ALA A 83 7.13 -27.63 12.44
C ALA A 83 8.33 -27.57 13.41
N MET A 84 9.21 -26.56 13.28
CA MET A 84 10.43 -26.39 14.06
C MET A 84 10.50 -25.10 14.89
N SER A 85 9.47 -24.24 14.85
CA SER A 85 9.42 -23.06 15.71
C SER A 85 8.05 -22.93 16.35
N LEU A 86 7.84 -23.71 17.43
CA LEU A 86 6.76 -23.42 18.36
C LEU A 86 6.95 -21.97 18.88
N ASN A 87 6.06 -21.07 18.44
CA ASN A 87 5.73 -19.77 19.05
C ASN A 87 6.26 -18.46 18.41
N CYS A 88 6.81 -18.45 17.19
CA CYS A 88 7.09 -17.19 16.49
C CYS A 88 6.24 -17.09 15.22
N VAL A 89 5.12 -16.35 15.30
CA VAL A 89 4.42 -15.85 14.12
C VAL A 89 5.07 -14.52 13.77
N GLU A 90 5.84 -14.47 12.70
CA GLU A 90 6.31 -13.18 12.17
C GLU A 90 5.13 -12.46 11.50
N GLU A 91 4.88 -11.23 11.94
CA GLU A 91 3.76 -10.39 11.52
C GLU A 91 4.23 -8.96 11.24
N SER A 92 3.76 -8.38 10.15
CA SER A 92 3.79 -6.95 9.88
C SER A 92 2.35 -6.43 9.88
N LYS A 93 2.09 -5.33 10.58
CA LYS A 93 0.75 -4.75 10.72
C LYS A 93 0.78 -3.24 10.59
N CYS A 94 -0.09 -2.72 9.73
CA CYS A 94 -0.37 -1.29 9.61
C CYS A 94 -1.89 -1.13 9.66
N ALA A 95 -2.41 -0.81 10.84
CA ALA A 95 -3.85 -0.75 11.10
C ALA A 95 -4.29 0.59 11.70
N GLY A 96 -3.59 1.67 11.34
CA GLY A 96 -3.96 3.03 11.71
C GLY A 96 -5.33 3.42 11.14
N ASP A 97 -5.99 4.39 11.77
CA ASP A 97 -7.29 4.88 11.31
C ASP A 97 -7.12 5.75 10.05
N VAL A 98 -7.68 5.27 8.93
CA VAL A 98 -7.74 5.97 7.64
C VAL A 98 -8.42 7.36 7.76
N ASN A 99 -9.24 7.58 8.79
CA ASN A 99 -10.06 8.78 8.95
C ASN A 99 -9.55 9.76 10.02
N GLY A 100 -8.52 9.41 10.80
CA GLY A 100 -8.33 10.01 12.13
C GLY A 100 -7.18 11.00 12.32
N VAL A 101 -6.03 10.83 11.67
CA VAL A 101 -4.77 11.46 12.17
C VAL A 101 -3.91 12.11 11.07
N TYR A 102 -4.33 12.04 9.80
CA TYR A 102 -3.48 12.54 8.72
C TYR A 102 -3.46 14.08 8.63
N PRO A 103 -2.26 14.68 8.38
CA PRO A 103 -2.10 16.06 7.97
C PRO A 103 -3.06 16.38 6.84
N MET A 104 -3.68 17.56 6.90
CA MET A 104 -4.70 17.95 5.91
C MET A 104 -4.17 17.95 4.48
N GLU A 105 -2.88 18.20 4.31
CA GLU A 105 -2.15 18.24 3.05
C GLU A 105 -2.07 16.85 2.38
N LEU A 106 -2.12 15.78 3.17
CA LEU A 106 -1.98 14.40 2.69
C LEU A 106 -3.31 13.68 2.52
N ARG A 107 -4.43 14.27 2.98
CA ARG A 107 -5.74 13.61 2.94
C ARG A 107 -6.23 13.38 1.51
N ASP A 108 -6.76 12.19 1.28
CA ASP A 108 -7.50 11.80 0.08
C ASP A 108 -8.88 11.25 0.52
N PRO A 109 -9.96 11.43 -0.25
CA PRO A 109 -11.26 10.85 0.10
C PRO A 109 -11.22 9.32 0.32
N GLU A 110 -10.27 8.64 -0.30
CA GLU A 110 -10.12 7.19 -0.26
C GLU A 110 -8.91 6.72 0.57
N GLY A 111 -8.25 7.63 1.30
CA GLY A 111 -7.09 7.32 2.13
C GLY A 111 -6.22 8.51 2.51
N CYS A 112 -4.92 8.24 2.62
CA CYS A 112 -3.89 9.24 2.86
C CYS A 112 -2.75 9.03 1.86
N ASN A 113 -2.44 10.07 1.10
CA ASN A 113 -1.31 10.07 0.19
C ASN A 113 0.01 10.17 0.97
N ASN A 114 1.08 9.66 0.38
CA ASN A 114 2.41 9.96 0.86
C ASN A 114 2.85 11.38 0.39
N PRO A 115 3.84 12.00 1.05
CA PRO A 115 4.37 13.30 0.64
C PRO A 115 4.90 13.35 -0.80
N CYS A 116 5.46 12.26 -1.34
CA CYS A 116 5.94 12.26 -2.72
C CYS A 116 4.79 12.43 -3.73
N THR A 117 3.65 11.77 -3.53
CA THR A 117 2.48 11.91 -4.42
C THR A 117 1.94 13.33 -4.41
N VAL A 118 1.96 14.02 -3.26
CA VAL A 118 1.41 15.37 -3.12
C VAL A 118 2.39 16.45 -3.59
N PHE A 119 3.66 16.36 -3.18
CA PHE A 119 4.64 17.44 -3.36
C PHE A 119 5.64 17.20 -4.50
N GLY A 120 5.86 15.94 -4.91
CA GLY A 120 6.64 15.59 -6.09
C GLY A 120 8.13 16.00 -6.10
N ASN A 121 8.70 16.41 -4.96
CA ASN A 121 10.07 16.89 -4.88
C ASN A 121 11.05 15.79 -4.45
N SER A 122 12.35 16.02 -4.69
CA SER A 122 13.41 15.04 -4.44
C SER A 122 13.58 14.64 -2.97
N GLN A 123 13.21 15.52 -2.04
CA GLN A 123 13.24 15.25 -0.61
C GLN A 123 12.19 14.21 -0.21
N PHE A 124 11.01 14.23 -0.83
CA PHE A 124 9.95 13.26 -0.51
C PHE A 124 9.96 12.02 -1.38
N CYS A 125 10.37 12.15 -2.64
CA CYS A 125 10.39 11.04 -3.60
C CYS A 125 11.73 10.27 -3.59
N CYS A 126 12.69 10.71 -2.79
CA CYS A 126 14.04 10.14 -2.71
C CYS A 126 14.77 9.98 -4.06
N THR A 127 14.43 10.77 -5.09
CA THR A 127 14.92 10.57 -6.47
C THR A 127 16.38 10.95 -6.67
N SER A 128 16.96 11.74 -5.75
CA SER A 128 18.35 12.22 -5.82
C SER A 128 19.28 11.49 -4.83
N GLY A 129 18.83 10.37 -4.25
CA GLY A 129 19.59 9.56 -3.30
C GLY A 129 19.14 9.71 -1.85
N MET A 130 19.47 8.70 -1.03
CA MET A 130 18.99 8.58 0.37
C MET A 130 19.50 9.70 1.29
N SER A 131 20.60 10.37 0.95
CA SER A 131 21.15 11.49 1.75
C SER A 131 20.26 12.73 1.75
N ILE A 132 19.36 12.87 0.76
CA ILE A 132 18.44 14.01 0.62
C ILE A 132 17.05 13.68 1.19
N CYS A 133 16.72 12.39 1.30
CA CYS A 133 15.43 11.88 1.75
C CYS A 133 15.44 11.56 3.26
N GLN A 134 15.84 12.53 4.07
CA GLN A 134 15.82 12.36 5.53
C GLN A 134 14.37 12.48 6.03
N PRO A 135 13.98 11.71 7.07
CA PRO A 135 12.71 11.92 7.74
C PRO A 135 12.59 13.38 8.16
N ILE A 136 11.46 14.01 7.82
CA ILE A 136 11.07 15.27 8.42
C ILE A 136 9.96 14.98 9.43
N ASP A 137 10.16 15.45 10.64
CA ASP A 137 9.41 15.02 11.82
C ASP A 137 7.88 15.17 11.62
N GLU A 138 7.40 16.26 11.02
CA GLU A 138 5.96 16.54 10.95
C GLU A 138 5.16 15.70 9.94
N LEU A 139 5.76 15.20 8.85
CA LEU A 139 5.04 14.47 7.78
C LEU A 139 5.27 12.97 7.81
N PHE A 140 6.38 12.51 8.40
CA PHE A 140 6.71 11.08 8.51
C PHE A 140 6.31 10.46 9.85
N GLU A 141 6.12 11.21 10.94
CA GLU A 141 5.61 10.66 12.22
C GLU A 141 4.20 10.05 12.12
N VAL A 142 3.50 10.33 11.02
CA VAL A 142 2.12 9.90 10.78
C VAL A 142 2.04 8.47 10.20
N PHE A 143 3.15 7.94 9.68
CA PHE A 143 3.25 6.66 8.99
C PHE A 143 4.21 5.70 9.69
#